data_AF-A0A944UK75-F1
#
_entry.id   AF-A0A944UK75-F1
#
_cell.length_a   1.000
_cell.length_b   1.000
_cell.length_c   1.000
_cell.angle_alpha   90.00
_cell.angle_beta   90.00
_cell.angle_gamma   90.00
#
_symmetry.space_group_name_H-M   'P 1'
#
loop_
_entity.id
_entity.type
_entity.pdbx_description
1 polymer ?
#
loop_
_entity_poly.entity_id
_entity_poly.type
_entity_poly.pdbx_seq_one_letter_code
_entity_poly.pdbx_strand_id
1 'polypeptide(L)'
;MKIHILGICGTFMGGLAQILVEKGHHVSGSDHQFYSPMSDQLEALGVEMIQGYDSVNLPDAELFVIGNALSRDNSSVEHILNTKLPFTSGPQMLGEMIKDKTVIAVAGTHGKTSTAFMLCEIFQHQDMDIGYLVGGVSQSLELSARLG
;
A
#
# COMPACT_ATOMS: atom_id res chain seq x y z
N MET A 1 7.43 13.58 0.16
CA MET A 1 7.19 13.45 -1.29
C MET A 1 5.71 13.25 -1.52
N LYS A 2 5.18 13.72 -2.65
CA LYS A 2 3.84 13.41 -3.18
C LYS A 2 3.91 12.10 -3.97
N ILE A 3 3.22 11.08 -3.48
CA ILE A 3 3.20 9.75 -4.09
C ILE A 3 1.76 9.44 -4.49
N HIS A 4 1.57 9.03 -5.74
CA HIS A 4 0.27 8.60 -6.23
C HIS A 4 0.27 7.10 -6.54
N ILE A 5 -0.65 6.35 -5.92
CA ILE A 5 -0.73 4.90 -6.04
C ILE A 5 -1.88 4.52 -6.98
N LEU A 6 -1.59 3.79 -8.05
CA LEU A 6 -2.61 3.24 -8.93
C LEU A 6 -2.96 1.81 -8.48
N GLY A 7 -4.25 1.56 -8.22
CA GLY A 7 -4.75 0.33 -7.60
C GLY A 7 -4.68 0.36 -6.07
N ILE A 8 -4.97 1.52 -5.47
CA ILE A 8 -4.72 1.78 -4.04
C ILE A 8 -5.59 0.93 -3.10
N CYS A 9 -6.78 0.49 -3.52
CA CYS A 9 -7.68 -0.29 -2.66
C CYS A 9 -7.31 -1.78 -2.60
N GLY A 10 -6.30 -2.23 -3.35
CA GLY A 10 -5.76 -3.58 -3.18
C GLY A 10 -5.15 -3.77 -1.80
N THR A 11 -5.34 -4.92 -1.16
CA THR A 11 -4.92 -5.15 0.24
C THR A 11 -3.46 -4.82 0.53
N PHE A 12 -2.56 -5.23 -0.37
CA PHE A 12 -1.14 -4.88 -0.27
C PHE A 12 -0.88 -3.39 -0.50
N MET A 13 -1.55 -2.80 -1.50
CA MET A 13 -1.33 -1.40 -1.90
C MET A 13 -1.86 -0.43 -0.85
N GLY A 14 -3.00 -0.73 -0.23
CA GLY A 14 -3.53 0.06 0.88
C GLY A 14 -2.66 -0.02 2.13
N GLY A 15 -2.16 -1.23 2.46
CA GLY A 15 -1.16 -1.38 3.53
C GLY A 15 0.16 -0.63 3.24
N LEU A 16 0.61 -0.63 1.98
CA LEU A 16 1.75 0.19 1.55
C LEU A 16 1.45 1.70 1.70
N ALA A 17 0.27 2.15 1.29
CA ALA A 17 -0.15 3.54 1.45
C ALA A 17 -0.07 3.98 2.92
N GLN A 18 -0.55 3.12 3.83
CA GLN A 18 -0.47 3.36 5.26
C GLN A 18 0.98 3.53 5.76
N ILE A 19 1.88 2.62 5.36
CA ILE A 19 3.31 2.73 5.71
C ILE A 19 3.92 4.02 5.17
N LEU A 20 3.55 4.44 3.96
CA LEU A 20 4.05 5.66 3.35
C LEU A 20 3.55 6.92 4.06
N VAL A 21 2.28 6.94 4.48
CA VAL A 21 1.73 8.02 5.31
C VAL A 21 2.47 8.09 6.66
N GLU A 22 2.71 6.96 7.31
CA GLU A 22 3.46 6.88 8.58
C GLU A 22 4.92 7.37 8.45
N LYS A 23 5.54 7.16 7.28
CA LYS A 23 6.86 7.73 6.91
C LYS A 23 6.83 9.23 6.60
N GLY A 24 5.67 9.88 6.61
CA GLY A 24 5.52 11.31 6.33
C GLY A 24 5.43 11.66 4.85
N HIS A 25 5.12 10.71 3.98
CA HIS A 25 4.80 11.00 2.58
C HIS A 25 3.36 11.52 2.45
N HIS A 26 3.13 12.38 1.46
CA HIS A 26 1.78 12.77 1.06
C HIS A 26 1.30 11.76 0.02
N VAL A 27 0.28 10.97 0.37
CA VAL A 27 -0.19 9.85 -0.44
C VAL A 27 -1.57 10.15 -0.98
N SER A 28 -1.74 9.96 -2.29
CA SER A 28 -3.03 9.85 -2.95
C SER A 28 -3.09 8.55 -3.74
N GLY A 29 -4.26 8.16 -4.22
CA GLY A 29 -4.37 6.99 -5.07
C GLY A 29 -5.60 6.95 -5.94
N SER A 30 -5.58 6.02 -6.88
CA SER A 30 -6.68 5.78 -7.81
C SER A 30 -7.11 4.33 -7.78
N ASP A 31 -8.42 4.08 -7.91
CA ASP A 31 -8.97 2.74 -8.12
C ASP A 31 -10.29 2.78 -8.89
N HIS A 32 -10.68 1.66 -9.52
CA HIS A 32 -11.96 1.56 -10.23
C HIS A 32 -13.15 1.71 -9.28
N GLN A 33 -13.05 1.09 -8.11
CA GLN A 33 -14.07 1.10 -7.09
C GLN A 33 -13.42 1.19 -5.72
N PHE A 34 -14.07 1.95 -4.83
CA PHE A 34 -13.65 2.11 -3.44
C PHE A 34 -14.55 1.23 -2.59
N TYR A 35 -13.94 0.25 -1.93
CA TYR A 35 -14.68 -0.70 -1.09
C TYR A 35 -14.15 -0.68 0.34
N SER A 36 -15.09 -0.59 1.28
CA SER A 36 -14.82 -0.81 2.69
C SER A 36 -14.37 -2.26 2.91
N PRO A 37 -13.51 -2.53 3.91
CA PRO A 37 -12.98 -1.57 4.89
C PRO A 37 -11.79 -0.74 4.39
N MET A 38 -11.23 -1.04 3.21
CA MET A 38 -9.98 -0.41 2.76
C MET A 38 -10.16 1.08 2.42
N SER A 39 -11.23 1.45 1.73
CA SER A 39 -11.55 2.86 1.46
C SER A 39 -11.63 3.69 2.74
N ASP A 40 -12.36 3.17 3.74
CA ASP A 40 -12.61 3.86 5.00
C ASP A 40 -11.29 4.06 5.79
N GLN A 41 -10.41 3.06 5.76
CA GLN A 41 -9.07 3.15 6.35
C GLN A 41 -8.22 4.21 5.67
N LEU A 42 -8.22 4.25 4.33
CA LEU A 42 -7.45 5.24 3.57
C LEU A 42 -7.99 6.67 3.78
N GLU A 43 -9.32 6.84 3.83
CA GLU A 43 -9.94 8.13 4.15
C GLU A 43 -9.58 8.60 5.57
N ALA A 44 -9.59 7.70 6.56
CA ALA A 44 -9.20 8.02 7.92
C ALA A 44 -7.72 8.43 8.04
N LEU A 45 -6.87 7.98 7.11
CA LEU A 45 -5.47 8.39 6.98
C LEU A 45 -5.29 9.70 6.20
N GLY A 46 -6.37 10.31 5.68
CA GLY A 46 -6.32 11.52 4.87
C GLY A 46 -5.81 11.31 3.46
N VAL A 47 -5.88 10.08 2.93
CA VAL A 47 -5.48 9.75 1.57
C VAL A 47 -6.55 10.23 0.60
N GLU A 48 -6.15 11.08 -0.35
CA GLU A 48 -7.04 11.50 -1.45
C GLU A 48 -7.21 10.35 -2.45
N MET A 49 -8.46 9.96 -2.72
CA MET A 49 -8.79 8.86 -3.63
C MET A 49 -9.51 9.37 -4.88
N ILE A 50 -9.04 8.96 -6.05
CA ILE A 50 -9.54 9.37 -7.37
C ILE A 50 -10.14 8.16 -8.09
N GLN A 51 -11.40 8.25 -8.52
CA GLN A 51 -12.06 7.11 -9.13
C GLN A 51 -11.64 6.93 -10.59
N GLY A 52 -11.30 5.69 -10.95
CA GLY A 52 -10.88 5.30 -12.29
C GLY A 52 -9.41 5.61 -12.59
N TYR A 53 -9.03 5.43 -13.86
CA TYR A 53 -7.64 5.55 -14.32
C TYR A 53 -7.55 6.38 -15.60
N ASP A 54 -8.33 7.45 -15.69
CA ASP A 54 -8.19 8.37 -16.80
C ASP A 54 -6.96 9.26 -16.58
N SER A 55 -6.10 9.36 -17.59
CA SER A 55 -4.94 10.25 -17.61
C SER A 55 -5.28 11.70 -17.27
N VAL A 56 -6.48 12.19 -17.60
CA VAL A 56 -6.87 13.58 -17.27
C VAL A 56 -7.06 13.81 -15.77
N ASN A 57 -7.27 12.74 -15.00
CA ASN A 57 -7.45 12.78 -13.55
C ASN A 57 -6.16 12.45 -12.80
N LEU A 58 -5.04 12.20 -13.50
CA LEU A 58 -3.76 11.97 -12.82
C LEU A 58 -3.33 13.25 -12.08
N PRO A 59 -3.08 13.18 -10.77
CA PRO A 59 -2.62 14.34 -10.02
C PRO A 59 -1.14 14.63 -10.30
N ASP A 60 -0.71 15.83 -9.91
CA ASP A 60 0.70 16.17 -9.83
C ASP A 60 1.37 15.40 -8.70
N ALA A 61 2.17 14.39 -9.05
CA ALA A 61 2.91 13.53 -8.12
C ALA A 61 4.39 13.45 -8.50
N GLU A 62 5.25 13.30 -7.49
CA GLU A 62 6.70 13.15 -7.68
C GLU A 62 7.07 11.69 -8.00
N LEU A 63 6.20 10.74 -7.64
CA LEU A 63 6.38 9.32 -7.90
C LEU A 63 5.03 8.61 -8.04
N PHE A 64 4.90 7.79 -9.08
CA PHE A 64 3.76 6.89 -9.26
C PHE A 64 4.10 5.47 -8.82
N VAL A 65 3.25 4.85 -8.02
CA VAL A 65 3.38 3.44 -7.64
C VAL A 65 2.31 2.64 -8.38
N ILE A 66 2.74 1.75 -9.27
CA ILE A 66 1.82 0.97 -10.10
C ILE A 66 1.64 -0.42 -9.50
N GLY A 67 0.39 -0.74 -9.12
CA GLY A 67 0.00 -2.08 -8.70
C GLY A 67 0.05 -3.10 -9.84
N ASN A 68 0.15 -4.38 -9.50
CA ASN A 68 0.26 -5.46 -10.49
C ASN A 68 -1.02 -5.71 -11.32
N ALA A 69 -2.17 -5.19 -10.87
CA ALA A 69 -3.44 -5.33 -11.57
C ALA A 69 -3.53 -4.45 -12.82
N LEU A 70 -2.60 -3.51 -13.01
CA LEU A 70 -2.59 -2.56 -14.10
C LEU A 70 -1.54 -2.93 -15.13
N SER A 71 -1.94 -2.92 -16.40
CA SER A 71 -1.12 -3.25 -17.56
C SER A 71 -1.08 -2.09 -18.56
N ARG A 72 -0.39 -2.31 -19.68
CA ARG A 72 -0.54 -1.52 -20.90
C ARG A 72 -2.03 -1.40 -21.29
N ASP A 73 -2.33 -0.37 -22.07
CA ASP A 73 -3.69 0.04 -22.47
C ASP A 73 -4.53 0.71 -21.36
N ASN A 74 -4.02 0.78 -20.13
CA ASN A 74 -4.60 1.65 -19.10
C ASN A 74 -4.19 3.12 -19.35
N SER A 75 -5.17 4.03 -19.42
CA SER A 75 -4.96 5.44 -19.79
C SER A 75 -3.92 6.15 -18.90
N SER A 76 -4.03 6.02 -17.58
CA SER A 76 -3.03 6.55 -16.64
C SER A 76 -1.64 5.92 -16.83
N VAL A 77 -1.54 4.61 -16.99
CA VAL A 77 -0.25 3.91 -17.19
C VAL A 77 0.42 4.36 -18.49
N GLU A 78 -0.34 4.44 -19.58
CA GLU A 78 0.18 4.92 -20.87
C GLU A 78 0.67 6.36 -20.75
N HIS A 79 -0.07 7.23 -20.06
CA HIS A 79 0.35 8.60 -19.84
C HIS A 79 1.69 8.67 -19.08
N ILE A 80 1.81 7.97 -17.95
CA ILE A 80 3.04 7.91 -17.14
C ILE A 80 4.24 7.46 -17.98
N LEU A 81 4.06 6.41 -18.78
CA LEU A 81 5.12 5.86 -19.62
C LEU A 81 5.50 6.79 -20.78
N ASN A 82 4.52 7.35 -21.49
CA ASN A 82 4.73 8.21 -22.66
C ASN A 82 5.37 9.55 -22.28
N THR A 83 5.04 10.07 -21.10
CA THR A 83 5.60 11.33 -20.57
C THR A 83 6.84 11.12 -19.70
N LYS A 84 7.26 9.85 -19.50
CA LYS A 84 8.43 9.46 -18.70
C LYS A 84 8.38 9.98 -17.26
N LEU A 85 7.19 9.99 -16.65
CA LEU A 85 7.03 10.34 -15.25
C LEU A 85 7.71 9.28 -14.37
N PRO A 86 8.28 9.64 -13.21
CA PRO A 86 8.91 8.69 -12.31
C PRO A 86 7.89 7.67 -11.79
N PHE A 87 8.19 6.38 -11.91
CA PHE A 87 7.33 5.33 -11.39
C PHE A 87 8.13 4.17 -10.80
N THR A 88 7.48 3.41 -9.92
CA THR A 88 8.02 2.19 -9.32
C THR A 88 6.91 1.16 -9.09
N SER A 89 7.29 -0.05 -8.70
CA SER A 89 6.34 -1.09 -8.27
C SER A 89 6.10 -1.04 -6.77
N GLY A 90 4.92 -1.47 -6.32
CA GLY A 90 4.60 -1.56 -4.89
C GLY A 90 5.62 -2.40 -4.09
N PRO A 91 6.02 -3.61 -4.54
CA PRO A 91 7.05 -4.39 -3.85
C PRO A 91 8.41 -3.70 -3.75
N GLN A 92 8.84 -3.00 -4.81
CA GLN A 92 10.08 -2.24 -4.78
C GLN A 92 9.99 -1.10 -3.76
N MET A 93 8.89 -0.35 -3.75
CA MET A 93 8.65 0.72 -2.79
C MET A 93 8.69 0.20 -1.35
N LEU A 94 8.02 -0.93 -1.07
CA LEU A 94 8.07 -1.55 0.25
C LEU A 94 9.51 -1.91 0.64
N GLY A 95 10.27 -2.53 -0.27
CA GLY A 95 11.66 -2.90 -0.06
C GLY A 95 12.53 -1.71 0.34
N GLU A 96 12.32 -0.55 -0.28
CA GLU A 96 13.00 0.70 0.08
C GLU A 96 12.62 1.19 1.48
N MET A 97 11.34 1.05 1.87
CA MET A 97 10.85 1.49 3.19
C MET A 97 11.36 0.64 4.36
N ILE A 98 11.62 -0.66 4.12
CA ILE A 98 12.03 -1.63 5.14
C ILE A 98 13.51 -2.01 5.06
N LYS A 99 14.31 -1.34 4.22
CA LYS A 99 15.71 -1.69 3.94
C LYS A 99 16.60 -1.80 5.20
N ASP A 100 16.31 -0.99 6.21
CA ASP A 100 17.08 -0.90 7.46
C ASP A 100 16.40 -1.68 8.62
N LYS A 101 15.37 -2.48 8.33
CA LYS A 101 14.62 -3.26 9.32
C LYS A 101 15.04 -4.72 9.28
N THR A 102 14.92 -5.41 10.42
CA THR A 102 14.93 -6.89 10.46
C THR A 102 13.58 -7.41 9.97
N VAL A 103 13.58 -8.13 8.85
CA VAL A 103 12.35 -8.57 8.18
C VAL A 103 12.11 -10.06 8.41
N ILE A 104 10.91 -10.39 8.89
CA ILE A 104 10.40 -11.76 8.93
C ILE A 104 9.35 -11.91 7.82
N ALA A 105 9.71 -12.63 6.75
CA ALA A 105 8.82 -12.87 5.61
C ALA A 105 8.13 -14.23 5.73
N VAL A 106 6.78 -14.23 5.77
CA VAL A 106 5.98 -15.45 5.82
C VAL A 106 5.49 -15.82 4.42
N ALA A 107 6.05 -16.90 3.85
CA ALA A 107 5.71 -17.40 2.53
C ALA A 107 5.02 -18.78 2.56
N GLY A 108 4.36 -19.15 1.47
CA GLY A 108 3.69 -20.45 1.31
C GLY A 108 2.34 -20.35 0.59
N THR A 109 1.78 -21.46 0.12
CA THR A 109 0.47 -21.45 -0.57
C THR A 109 -0.68 -21.17 0.39
N HIS A 110 -0.64 -21.77 1.58
CA HIS A 110 -1.65 -21.65 2.63
C HIS A 110 -1.01 -21.18 3.95
N GLY A 111 -1.84 -20.72 4.89
CA GLY A 111 -1.41 -20.38 6.26
C GLY A 111 -0.66 -19.05 6.43
N LYS A 112 -0.19 -18.41 5.35
CA LYS A 112 0.59 -17.14 5.42
C LYS A 112 -0.03 -16.09 6.34
N THR A 113 -1.26 -15.69 6.05
CA THR A 113 -1.96 -14.62 6.78
C THR A 113 -2.13 -14.99 8.25
N SER A 114 -2.58 -16.21 8.54
CA SER A 114 -2.76 -16.69 9.92
C SER A 114 -1.44 -16.74 10.69
N THR A 115 -0.38 -17.27 10.09
CA THR A 115 0.95 -17.33 10.71
C THR A 115 1.53 -15.94 10.94
N ALA A 116 1.37 -15.02 9.97
CA ALA A 116 1.81 -13.63 10.13
C ALA A 116 1.07 -12.93 11.28
N PHE A 117 -0.25 -13.13 11.41
CA PHE A 117 -1.01 -12.62 12.56
C PHE A 117 -0.53 -13.23 13.89
N MET A 118 -0.34 -14.55 13.96
CA MET A 118 0.18 -15.18 15.18
C MET A 118 1.55 -14.62 15.60
N LEU A 119 2.43 -14.33 14.65
CA LEU A 119 3.71 -13.67 14.94
C LEU A 119 3.51 -12.26 15.50
N CYS A 120 2.61 -11.48 14.91
CA CYS A 120 2.29 -10.13 15.39
C CYS A 120 1.78 -10.17 16.84
N GLU A 121 0.81 -11.05 17.13
CA GLU A 121 0.26 -11.24 18.48
C GLU A 121 1.34 -11.62 19.49
N ILE A 122 2.19 -12.59 19.15
CA ILE A 122 3.28 -13.03 20.04
C ILE A 122 4.21 -11.88 20.38
N PHE A 123 4.64 -11.08 19.40
CA PHE A 123 5.54 -9.96 19.64
C PHE A 123 4.86 -8.82 20.42
N GLN A 124 3.60 -8.50 20.11
CA GLN A 124 2.84 -7.47 20.83
C GLN A 124 2.59 -7.88 22.29
N HIS A 125 2.32 -9.15 22.56
CA HIS A 125 2.20 -9.68 23.93
C HIS A 125 3.51 -9.62 24.74
N GLN A 126 4.64 -9.36 24.08
CA GLN A 126 5.94 -9.13 24.71
C GLN A 126 6.31 -7.63 24.73
N ASP A 127 5.33 -6.75 24.50
CA ASP A 127 5.50 -5.29 24.44
C ASP A 127 6.55 -4.81 23.42
N MET A 128 6.78 -5.59 22.35
CA MET A 128 7.70 -5.22 21.30
C MET A 128 7.05 -4.26 20.29
N ASP A 129 7.72 -3.16 19.98
CA ASP A 129 7.31 -2.25 18.91
C ASP A 129 7.67 -2.86 17.55
N ILE A 130 6.64 -3.38 16.86
CA ILE A 130 6.78 -4.09 15.60
C ILE A 130 6.04 -3.40 14.46
N GLY A 131 6.68 -3.40 13.29
CA GLY A 131 6.02 -3.14 12.02
C GLY A 131 5.45 -4.43 11.44
N TYR A 132 4.36 -4.32 10.70
CA TYR A 132 3.74 -5.43 9.99
C TYR A 132 3.01 -4.95 8.74
N LEU A 133 2.88 -5.85 7.77
CA LEU A 133 2.01 -5.70 6.62
C LEU A 133 1.37 -7.06 6.40
N VAL A 134 0.10 -7.20 6.77
CA VAL A 134 -0.62 -8.48 6.70
C VAL A 134 -1.81 -8.34 5.75
N GLY A 135 -1.94 -9.29 4.83
CA GLY A 135 -3.04 -9.31 3.88
C GLY A 135 -4.38 -9.62 4.53
N GLY A 136 -5.06 -8.59 5.03
CA GLY A 136 -6.41 -8.67 5.62
C GLY A 136 -6.54 -7.84 6.90
N VAL A 137 -7.76 -7.69 7.40
CA VAL A 137 -8.04 -7.07 8.69
C VAL A 137 -8.33 -8.19 9.70
N SER A 138 -7.63 -8.19 10.83
CA SER A 138 -7.93 -9.05 11.98
C SER A 138 -8.75 -8.26 12.99
N GLN A 139 -9.60 -8.91 13.78
CA GLN A 139 -10.25 -8.23 14.91
C GLN A 139 -9.24 -7.80 15.99
N SER A 140 -8.10 -8.49 16.06
CA SER A 140 -7.06 -8.22 17.05
C SER A 140 -6.08 -7.11 16.64
N LEU A 141 -6.06 -6.72 15.36
CA LEU A 141 -5.22 -5.64 14.86
C LEU A 141 -6.10 -4.52 14.30
N GLU A 142 -6.01 -3.33 14.89
CA GLU A 142 -6.78 -2.15 14.45
C GLU A 142 -6.46 -1.75 13.01
N LEU A 143 -5.24 -2.04 12.55
CA LEU A 143 -4.71 -1.66 11.24
C LEU A 143 -4.19 -2.88 10.48
N SER A 144 -4.20 -2.80 9.15
CA SER A 144 -3.68 -3.88 8.30
C SER A 144 -2.17 -3.76 8.04
N ALA A 145 -1.61 -2.56 8.26
CA ALA A 145 -0.18 -2.31 8.23
C ALA A 145 0.27 -1.26 9.25
N ARG A 146 1.52 -1.34 9.67
CA ARG A 146 2.23 -0.33 10.46
C ARG A 146 3.73 -0.48 10.22
N LEU A 147 4.48 0.61 10.24
CA LEU A 147 5.92 0.59 10.06
C LEU A 147 6.68 0.08 11.30
N GLY A 148 6.13 0.34 12.50
CA GLY A 148 6.82 0.11 13.77
C GLY A 148 7.83 1.21 14.03
#